data_AF-A0A256YTK6-F1
#
_entry.id   AF-A0A256YTK6-F1
#
_cell.length_a   1.000
_cell.length_b   1.000
_cell.length_c   1.000
_cell.angle_alpha   90.00
_cell.angle_beta   90.00
_cell.angle_gamma   90.00
#
_symmetry.space_group_name_H-M   'P 1'
#
loop_
_entity.id
_entity.type
_entity.pdbx_description
1 polymer ?
#
loop_
_entity_poly.entity_id
_entity_poly.type
_entity_poly.pdbx_seq_one_letter_code
_entity_poly.pdbx_strand_id
1 'polypeptide(L)'
;MIKKNYIGSEPFVTIVIGIVMSLMLAFIVINIAVDKTERVYDAFTDPMPENVSYIETKVESSSRYIGNKVMKIISYEFAQKCMELVNEITSIFDYNELNRECSRWYENCVLEIESAPDISPWNKINPTVEDYNNANYLDINCRTKEIEKLRERWEKSSKKFASYNEYEQYTLIKNACLSIIVDRMLAE
;
A
#
# COMPACT_ATOMS: atom_id res chain seq x y z
N MET A 1 54.47 -3.19 -48.57
CA MET A 1 53.91 -4.12 -47.56
C MET A 1 53.06 -3.32 -46.58
N ILE A 2 51.73 -3.34 -46.73
CA ILE A 2 50.82 -2.61 -45.83
C ILE A 2 50.43 -3.57 -44.71
N LYS A 3 50.96 -3.34 -43.50
CA LYS A 3 50.45 -4.00 -42.28
C LYS A 3 49.07 -3.41 -41.98
N LYS A 4 48.00 -4.15 -42.28
CA LYS A 4 46.68 -3.86 -41.73
C LYS A 4 46.71 -4.27 -40.26
N ASN A 5 46.80 -3.28 -39.37
CA ASN A 5 46.54 -3.49 -37.95
C ASN A 5 45.04 -3.76 -37.79
N TYR A 6 44.69 -5.03 -37.56
CA TYR A 6 43.39 -5.39 -37.01
C TYR A 6 43.35 -4.86 -35.57
N ILE A 7 42.78 -3.67 -35.39
CA ILE A 7 42.41 -3.17 -34.07
C ILE A 7 41.31 -4.10 -33.57
N GLY A 8 41.62 -4.85 -32.52
CA GLY A 8 40.84 -5.95 -32.01
C GLY A 8 39.37 -5.59 -31.81
N SER A 9 38.51 -6.40 -32.41
CA SER A 9 37.07 -6.41 -32.21
C SER A 9 36.67 -6.89 -30.81
N GLU A 10 37.59 -7.51 -30.05
CA GLU A 10 37.31 -8.12 -28.74
C GLU A 10 36.84 -7.13 -27.66
N PRO A 11 37.53 -6.02 -27.34
CA PRO A 11 37.06 -5.10 -26.29
C PRO A 11 35.72 -4.46 -26.65
N PHE A 12 35.47 -4.20 -27.93
CA PHE A 12 34.20 -3.64 -28.40
C PHE A 12 33.05 -4.64 -28.22
N VAL A 13 33.26 -5.91 -28.59
CA VAL A 13 32.26 -6.98 -28.41
C VAL A 13 31.95 -7.21 -26.93
N THR A 14 32.96 -7.20 -26.05
CA THR A 14 32.76 -7.36 -24.60
C THR A 14 31.94 -6.20 -24.01
N ILE A 15 32.21 -4.95 -24.42
CA ILE A 15 31.46 -3.78 -23.96
C ILE A 15 30.01 -3.85 -24.42
N VAL A 16 29.75 -4.21 -25.68
CA VAL A 16 28.39 -4.33 -26.23
C VAL A 16 27.61 -5.43 -25.50
N ILE A 17 28.22 -6.60 -25.26
CA ILE A 17 27.59 -7.68 -24.49
C ILE A 17 27.28 -7.23 -23.07
N GLY A 18 28.19 -6.52 -22.41
CA GLY A 18 27.98 -6.00 -21.05
C GLY A 18 26.80 -5.02 -20.95
N ILE A 19 26.66 -4.12 -21.93
CA ILE A 19 25.53 -3.18 -22.01
C ILE A 19 24.21 -3.94 -22.23
N VAL A 20 24.18 -4.87 -23.19
CA VAL A 20 22.99 -5.65 -23.52
C VAL A 20 22.54 -6.50 -22.34
N MET A 21 23.47 -7.17 -21.63
CA MET A 21 23.17 -7.92 -20.42
C MET A 21 22.61 -7.04 -19.30
N SER A 22 23.18 -5.85 -19.12
CA SER A 22 22.71 -4.89 -18.11
C SER A 22 21.29 -4.39 -18.41
N LEU A 23 20.98 -4.10 -19.68
CA LEU A 23 19.64 -3.70 -20.11
C LEU A 23 18.63 -4.84 -19.95
N MET A 24 19.00 -6.08 -20.28
CA MET A 24 18.13 -7.25 -20.06
C MET A 24 17.84 -7.45 -18.58
N LEU A 25 18.85 -7.32 -17.71
CA LEU A 25 18.66 -7.45 -16.27
C LEU A 25 17.75 -6.36 -15.72
N ALA A 26 17.95 -5.11 -16.14
CA ALA A 26 17.08 -4.00 -15.77
C ALA A 26 15.63 -4.24 -16.23
N PHE A 27 15.45 -4.75 -17.45
CA PHE A 27 14.12 -5.09 -17.96
C PHE A 27 13.44 -6.19 -17.14
N ILE A 28 14.17 -7.25 -16.75
CA ILE A 28 13.63 -8.32 -15.89
C ILE A 28 13.21 -7.76 -14.53
N VAL A 29 14.07 -6.96 -13.90
CA VAL A 29 13.78 -6.34 -12.59
C VAL A 29 12.56 -5.43 -12.66
N ILE A 30 12.44 -4.61 -13.70
CA ILE A 30 11.28 -3.73 -13.90
C ILE A 30 10.00 -4.56 -14.05
N ASN A 31 9.99 -5.61 -14.86
CA ASN A 31 8.80 -6.44 -15.04
C ASN A 31 8.38 -7.15 -13.75
N ILE A 32 9.33 -7.64 -12.95
CA ILE A 32 9.04 -8.27 -11.64
C ILE A 32 8.42 -7.24 -10.68
N ALA A 33 8.94 -6.01 -10.65
CA ALA A 33 8.41 -4.95 -9.80
C ALA A 33 6.98 -4.54 -10.21
N VAL A 34 6.74 -4.41 -11.52
CA VAL A 34 5.40 -4.12 -12.07
C VAL A 34 4.41 -5.25 -11.71
N ASP A 35 4.77 -6.51 -11.94
CA ASP A 35 3.93 -7.66 -11.60
C ASP A 35 3.63 -7.76 -10.10
N LYS A 36 4.58 -7.37 -9.24
CA LYS A 36 4.33 -7.27 -7.78
C LYS A 36 3.29 -6.18 -7.47
N THR A 37 3.45 -4.99 -8.05
CA THR A 37 2.54 -3.85 -7.84
C THR A 37 1.12 -4.20 -8.28
N GLU A 38 0.97 -4.86 -9.42
CA GLU A 38 -0.34 -5.26 -9.95
C GLU A 38 -1.05 -6.25 -9.04
N ARG A 39 -0.32 -7.24 -8.50
CA ARG A 39 -0.88 -8.21 -7.55
C ARG A 39 -1.31 -7.58 -6.23
N VAL A 40 -0.63 -6.53 -5.77
CA VAL A 40 -1.05 -5.78 -4.57
C VAL A 40 -2.36 -5.07 -4.85
N TYR A 41 -2.51 -4.38 -5.99
CA TYR A 41 -3.74 -3.65 -6.29
C TYR A 41 -4.94 -4.60 -6.45
N ASP A 42 -4.77 -5.71 -7.17
CA ASP A 42 -5.84 -6.70 -7.36
C ASP A 42 -6.31 -7.32 -6.02
N ALA A 43 -5.46 -7.35 -4.99
CA ALA A 43 -5.84 -7.82 -3.66
C ALA A 43 -6.69 -6.81 -2.84
N PHE A 44 -6.79 -5.56 -3.31
CA PHE A 44 -7.46 -4.46 -2.62
C PHE A 44 -8.52 -3.74 -3.48
N THR A 45 -8.91 -4.30 -4.63
CA THR A 45 -10.08 -3.83 -5.38
C THR A 45 -11.40 -4.28 -4.77
N ASP A 46 -11.37 -5.34 -3.95
CA ASP A 46 -12.51 -5.77 -3.14
C ASP A 46 -12.54 -5.00 -1.81
N PRO A 47 -13.73 -4.73 -1.24
CA PRO A 47 -13.83 -4.13 0.08
C PRO A 47 -13.02 -4.92 1.13
N MET A 48 -12.25 -4.21 1.96
CA MET A 48 -11.54 -4.83 3.07
C MET A 48 -12.53 -5.52 4.02
N PRO A 49 -12.13 -6.66 4.64
CA PRO A 49 -13.04 -7.44 5.48
C PRO A 49 -13.62 -6.59 6.60
N GLU A 50 -14.95 -6.57 6.66
CA GLU A 50 -15.72 -6.05 7.78
C GLU A 50 -15.62 -7.03 8.95
N ASN A 51 -15.65 -6.51 10.19
CA ASN A 51 -15.61 -7.32 11.41
C ASN A 51 -14.34 -8.19 11.51
N VAL A 52 -13.17 -7.59 11.34
CA VAL A 52 -11.90 -8.26 11.69
C VAL A 52 -11.98 -8.61 13.17
N SER A 53 -12.26 -9.88 13.45
CA SER A 53 -12.39 -10.41 14.79
C SER A 53 -11.02 -10.87 15.29
N TYR A 54 -10.66 -10.43 16.49
CA TYR A 54 -9.52 -10.97 17.21
C TYR A 54 -9.68 -12.49 17.41
N ILE A 55 -8.83 -13.29 16.78
CA ILE A 55 -8.61 -14.68 17.21
C ILE A 55 -7.38 -14.66 18.11
N GLU A 56 -7.52 -14.69 19.44
CA GLU A 56 -6.38 -14.96 20.33
C GLU A 56 -5.80 -16.34 20.04
N THR A 57 -4.80 -16.44 19.17
CA THR A 57 -3.89 -17.59 19.19
C THR A 57 -2.74 -17.26 20.14
N LYS A 58 -2.84 -17.78 21.37
CA LYS A 58 -1.68 -17.96 22.24
C LYS A 58 -0.62 -18.72 21.44
N VAL A 59 0.39 -18.02 20.96
CA VAL A 59 1.64 -18.67 20.59
C VAL A 59 2.37 -18.90 21.91
N GLU A 60 2.24 -20.10 22.46
CA GLU A 60 3.19 -20.60 23.46
C GLU A 60 4.57 -20.67 22.79
N SER A 61 5.32 -19.57 22.85
CA SER A 61 6.77 -19.62 22.70
C SER A 61 7.38 -19.57 24.10
N SER A 62 8.14 -20.61 24.38
CA SER A 62 8.78 -20.91 25.64
C SER A 62 9.73 -19.80 26.10
N SER A 63 9.65 -19.53 27.41
CA SER A 63 10.70 -18.99 28.29
C SER A 63 11.16 -17.53 28.15
N ARG A 64 10.77 -16.77 29.19
CA ARG A 64 11.48 -15.65 29.85
C ARG A 64 11.75 -14.39 29.02
N TYR A 65 10.80 -13.45 29.06
CA TYR A 65 10.91 -12.16 29.79
C TYR A 65 9.50 -11.52 29.77
N ILE A 66 8.97 -11.20 30.95
CA ILE A 66 7.63 -10.62 31.12
C ILE A 66 7.72 -9.12 30.81
N GLY A 67 7.26 -8.75 29.62
CA GLY A 67 6.81 -7.40 29.27
C GLY A 67 5.44 -7.57 28.64
N ASN A 68 4.38 -7.31 29.42
CA ASN A 68 3.00 -7.39 28.93
C ASN A 68 2.77 -6.36 27.83
N LYS A 69 2.74 -6.79 26.57
CA LYS A 69 2.02 -6.09 25.51
C LYS A 69 1.38 -7.11 24.59
N VAL A 70 0.17 -7.51 24.98
CA VAL A 70 -0.73 -8.35 24.19
C VAL A 70 -1.64 -7.40 23.42
N MET A 71 -1.52 -7.27 22.09
CA MET A 71 -2.67 -6.93 21.23
C MET A 71 -2.36 -6.98 19.72
N LYS A 72 -3.40 -7.37 18.95
CA LYS A 72 -3.67 -7.16 17.51
C LYS A 72 -3.55 -8.43 16.65
N ILE A 73 -4.70 -9.04 16.32
CA ILE A 73 -4.76 -10.12 15.32
C ILE A 73 -5.64 -9.65 14.16
N ILE A 74 -5.05 -8.72 13.42
CA ILE A 74 -5.08 -8.69 11.96
C ILE A 74 -4.17 -9.86 11.55
N SER A 75 -4.61 -10.76 10.67
CA SER A 75 -3.75 -11.91 10.30
C SER A 75 -2.41 -11.39 9.79
N TYR A 76 -1.30 -12.07 10.12
CA TYR A 76 0.04 -11.63 9.70
C TYR A 76 0.11 -11.41 8.17
N GLU A 77 -0.52 -12.30 7.41
CA GLU A 77 -0.62 -12.18 5.95
C GLU A 77 -1.37 -10.93 5.50
N PHE A 78 -2.47 -10.58 6.18
CA PHE A 78 -3.26 -9.38 5.88
C PHE A 78 -2.50 -8.10 6.26
N ALA A 79 -1.83 -8.10 7.42
CA ALA A 79 -0.93 -7.03 7.84
C ALA A 79 0.19 -6.79 6.84
N GLN A 80 0.84 -7.86 6.35
CA GLN A 80 1.87 -7.78 5.33
C GLN A 80 1.34 -7.15 4.04
N LYS A 81 0.17 -7.58 3.55
CA LYS A 81 -0.45 -6.98 2.37
C LYS A 81 -0.77 -5.49 2.57
N CYS A 82 -1.24 -5.09 3.75
CA CYS A 82 -1.48 -3.68 4.07
C CYS A 82 -0.18 -2.86 4.02
N MET A 83 0.91 -3.37 4.59
CA MET A 83 2.22 -2.71 4.52
C MET A 83 2.76 -2.63 3.09
N GLU A 84 2.56 -3.67 2.28
CA GLU A 84 2.91 -3.63 0.85
C GLU A 84 2.13 -2.54 0.12
N LEU A 85 0.82 -2.45 0.35
CA LEU A 85 -0.01 -1.38 -0.23
C LEU A 85 0.45 0.00 0.24
N VAL A 86 0.71 0.20 1.53
CA VAL A 86 1.21 1.49 2.07
C VAL A 86 2.56 1.88 1.44
N ASN A 87 3.48 0.94 1.28
CA ASN A 87 4.77 1.19 0.61
C ASN A 87 4.60 1.60 -0.86
N GLU A 88 3.68 0.94 -1.58
CA GLU A 88 3.37 1.31 -2.97
C GLU A 88 2.74 2.71 -3.05
N ILE A 89 1.78 3.02 -2.18
CA ILE A 89 1.08 4.31 -2.21
C ILE A 89 2.00 5.47 -1.79
N THR A 90 2.90 5.24 -0.82
CA THR A 90 3.86 6.27 -0.37
C THR A 90 4.94 6.58 -1.40
N SER A 91 5.06 5.77 -2.47
CA SER A 91 5.85 6.13 -3.65
C SER A 91 5.15 7.18 -4.54
N ILE A 92 3.83 7.36 -4.39
CA ILE A 92 2.97 8.25 -5.19
C ILE A 92 2.56 9.50 -4.39
N PHE A 93 2.25 9.32 -3.10
CA PHE A 93 1.74 10.35 -2.20
C PHE A 93 2.62 10.48 -0.96
N ASP A 94 2.71 11.69 -0.42
CA ASP A 94 3.30 11.87 0.90
C ASP A 94 2.43 11.20 1.97
N TYR A 95 3.06 10.47 2.90
CA TYR A 95 2.34 9.72 3.95
C TYR A 95 1.46 10.64 4.83
N ASN A 96 1.90 11.88 5.09
CA ASN A 96 1.13 12.84 5.88
C ASN A 96 0.02 13.51 5.07
N GLU A 97 0.24 13.73 3.77
CA GLU A 97 -0.84 14.14 2.85
C GLU A 97 -1.97 13.11 2.87
N LEU A 98 -1.64 11.84 2.67
CA LEU A 98 -2.64 10.78 2.63
C LEU A 98 -3.37 10.61 3.98
N ASN A 99 -2.66 10.58 5.11
CA ASN A 99 -3.27 10.58 6.44
C ASN A 99 -4.27 11.72 6.63
N ARG A 100 -3.88 12.94 6.27
CA ARG A 100 -4.73 14.13 6.43
C ARG A 100 -5.99 14.05 5.58
N GLU A 101 -5.88 13.64 4.32
CA GLU A 101 -7.05 13.54 3.46
C GLU A 101 -7.96 12.35 3.84
N CYS A 102 -7.41 11.24 4.31
CA CYS A 102 -8.20 10.14 4.89
C CYS A 102 -8.97 10.58 6.14
N SER A 103 -8.32 11.33 7.05
CA SER A 103 -8.97 11.91 8.23
C SER A 103 -10.15 12.80 7.85
N ARG A 104 -9.92 13.72 6.90
CA ARG A 104 -10.96 14.62 6.42
C ARG A 104 -12.09 13.86 5.73
N TRP A 105 -11.76 12.84 4.95
CA TRP A 105 -12.79 12.03 4.31
C TRP A 105 -13.66 11.37 5.38
N TYR A 106 -13.05 10.75 6.38
CA TYR A 106 -13.77 10.15 7.51
C TYR A 106 -14.69 11.13 8.24
N GLU A 107 -14.18 12.31 8.59
CA GLU A 107 -14.95 13.34 9.29
C GLU A 107 -16.19 13.83 8.53
N ASN A 108 -16.20 13.71 7.20
CA ASN A 108 -17.29 14.21 6.34
C ASN A 108 -18.20 13.11 5.77
N CYS A 109 -17.75 11.86 5.73
CA CYS A 109 -18.30 10.84 4.83
C CYS A 109 -18.50 9.46 5.46
N VAL A 110 -18.50 9.37 6.78
CA VAL A 110 -18.82 8.13 7.49
C VAL A 110 -20.32 7.96 7.58
N LEU A 111 -20.83 6.81 7.14
CA LEU A 111 -22.25 6.46 7.26
C LEU A 111 -22.56 6.08 8.71
N GLU A 112 -23.48 6.83 9.32
CA GLU A 112 -24.28 6.43 10.48
C GLU A 112 -23.53 5.72 11.62
N ILE A 113 -22.36 6.23 12.02
CA ILE A 113 -21.85 5.90 13.35
C ILE A 113 -22.62 6.77 14.35
N GLU A 114 -23.61 6.19 15.03
CA GLU A 114 -24.43 6.87 16.06
C GLU A 114 -23.58 7.59 17.12
N SER A 115 -22.35 7.14 17.32
CA SER A 115 -21.31 7.74 18.16
C SER A 115 -19.97 7.79 17.43
N ALA A 116 -19.87 8.58 16.35
CA ALA A 116 -18.59 8.81 15.69
C ALA A 116 -17.55 9.25 16.74
N PRO A 117 -16.37 8.62 16.80
CA PRO A 117 -15.36 8.95 17.81
C PRO A 117 -14.91 10.41 17.68
N ASP A 118 -14.73 11.08 18.83
CA ASP A 118 -14.31 12.50 18.90
C ASP A 118 -12.98 12.78 18.18
N ILE A 119 -12.16 11.74 17.98
CA ILE A 119 -10.87 11.81 17.30
C ILE A 119 -10.87 10.82 16.14
N SER A 120 -10.62 11.33 14.94
CA SER A 120 -10.38 10.54 13.74
C SER A 120 -9.33 9.44 13.97
N PRO A 121 -9.54 8.21 13.47
CA PRO A 121 -8.57 7.11 13.51
C PRO A 121 -7.16 7.50 13.08
N TRP A 122 -7.04 8.38 12.07
CA TRP A 122 -5.76 8.83 11.53
C TRP A 122 -5.07 9.91 12.40
N ASN A 123 -5.72 10.41 13.45
CA ASN A 123 -5.13 11.36 14.39
C ASN A 123 -4.81 10.74 15.76
N LYS A 124 -5.23 9.50 16.03
CA LYS A 124 -4.94 8.80 17.29
C LYS A 124 -3.48 8.34 17.34
N ILE A 125 -2.79 8.50 18.47
CA ILE A 125 -1.40 8.05 18.63
C ILE A 125 -1.31 6.52 18.46
N ASN A 126 -2.20 5.79 19.14
CA ASN A 126 -2.29 4.34 19.09
C ASN A 126 -3.67 3.91 18.56
N PRO A 127 -3.84 3.78 17.23
CA PRO A 127 -5.08 3.27 16.67
C PRO A 127 -5.36 1.82 17.11
N THR A 128 -6.64 1.49 17.16
CA THR A 128 -7.17 0.19 17.60
C THR A 128 -7.92 -0.53 16.47
N VAL A 129 -8.27 -1.80 16.66
CA VAL A 129 -9.14 -2.51 15.70
C VAL A 129 -10.52 -1.86 15.61
N GLU A 130 -11.01 -1.26 16.70
CA GLU A 130 -12.26 -0.50 16.68
C GLU A 130 -12.15 0.72 15.75
N ASP A 131 -11.00 1.41 15.78
CA ASP A 131 -10.73 2.52 14.86
C ASP A 131 -10.71 2.08 13.40
N TYR A 132 -10.11 0.91 13.12
CA TYR A 132 -10.14 0.30 11.79
C TYR A 132 -11.58 -0.06 11.36
N ASN A 133 -12.35 -0.71 12.24
CA ASN A 133 -13.73 -1.11 11.93
C ASN A 133 -14.62 0.11 11.69
N ASN A 134 -14.47 1.15 12.51
CA ASN A 134 -15.18 2.42 12.34
C ASN A 134 -14.80 3.09 11.02
N ALA A 135 -13.50 3.12 10.68
CA ALA A 135 -13.01 3.61 9.40
C ALA A 135 -13.55 2.81 8.20
N ASN A 136 -13.91 1.54 8.39
CA ASN A 136 -14.46 0.72 7.31
C ASN A 136 -15.89 1.16 6.90
N TYR A 137 -16.57 1.99 7.69
CA TYR A 137 -17.86 2.62 7.32
C TYR A 137 -17.71 3.87 6.44
N LEU A 138 -16.49 4.18 5.99
CA LEU A 138 -16.25 5.24 5.03
C LEU A 138 -17.00 4.98 3.72
N ASP A 139 -17.85 5.94 3.33
CA ASP A 139 -18.66 5.84 2.11
C ASP A 139 -17.87 6.23 0.87
N ILE A 140 -17.65 5.25 -0.01
CA ILE A 140 -17.01 5.45 -1.31
C ILE A 140 -17.83 6.35 -2.26
N ASN A 141 -19.13 6.53 -2.00
CA ASN A 141 -19.99 7.43 -2.78
C ASN A 141 -19.88 8.90 -2.31
N CYS A 142 -19.35 9.14 -1.12
CA CYS A 142 -19.12 10.49 -0.61
C CYS A 142 -17.76 11.02 -1.10
N ARG A 143 -17.75 11.45 -2.36
CA ARG A 143 -16.55 11.84 -3.12
C ARG A 143 -16.19 13.31 -2.86
N THR A 144 -15.44 13.55 -1.77
CA THR A 144 -14.96 14.91 -1.48
C THR A 144 -14.01 15.40 -2.59
N LYS A 145 -13.87 16.72 -2.74
CA LYS A 145 -12.98 17.33 -3.74
C LYS A 145 -11.52 16.89 -3.57
N GLU A 146 -11.11 16.65 -2.34
CA GLU A 146 -9.76 16.21 -1.97
C GLU A 146 -9.52 14.75 -2.38
N ILE A 147 -10.49 13.87 -2.17
CA ILE A 147 -10.42 12.47 -2.60
C ILE A 147 -10.45 12.37 -4.14
N GLU A 148 -11.25 13.18 -4.83
CA GLU A 148 -11.25 13.24 -6.29
C GLU A 148 -9.85 13.63 -6.82
N LYS A 149 -9.19 14.61 -6.19
CA LYS A 149 -7.80 14.98 -6.56
C LYS A 149 -6.81 13.84 -6.33
N LEU A 150 -6.97 13.05 -5.26
CA LEU A 150 -6.15 11.87 -5.02
C LEU A 150 -6.38 10.83 -6.11
N ARG A 151 -7.63 10.56 -6.48
CA ARG A 151 -8.00 9.64 -7.58
C ARG A 151 -7.34 10.05 -8.89
N GLU A 152 -7.52 11.31 -9.31
CA GLU A 152 -6.95 11.83 -10.56
C GLU A 152 -5.41 11.78 -10.58
N ARG A 153 -4.76 12.01 -9.42
CA ARG A 153 -3.30 11.93 -9.32
C ARG A 153 -2.84 10.48 -9.39
N TRP A 154 -3.52 9.55 -8.73
CA TRP A 154 -3.20 8.13 -8.78
C TRP A 154 -3.38 7.58 -10.21
N GLU A 155 -4.45 7.97 -10.88
CA GLU A 155 -4.75 7.60 -12.27
C GLU A 155 -3.63 8.03 -13.23
N LYS A 156 -3.05 9.22 -13.02
CA LYS A 156 -1.89 9.70 -13.81
C LYS A 156 -0.60 8.93 -13.51
N SER A 157 -0.44 8.46 -12.28
CA SER A 157 0.80 7.84 -11.80
C SER A 157 0.84 6.33 -11.98
N SER A 158 -0.31 5.64 -12.08
CA SER A 158 -0.39 4.19 -12.21
C SER A 158 -1.36 3.75 -13.31
N LYS A 159 -0.81 3.12 -14.35
CA LYS A 159 -1.61 2.53 -15.44
C LYS A 159 -2.58 1.47 -14.94
N LYS A 160 -2.18 0.68 -13.94
CA LYS A 160 -3.04 -0.35 -13.35
C LYS A 160 -4.21 0.30 -12.62
N PHE A 161 -3.96 1.33 -11.79
CA PHE A 161 -5.04 2.09 -11.14
C PHE A 161 -6.02 2.68 -12.17
N ALA A 162 -5.49 3.28 -13.24
CA ALA A 162 -6.29 3.84 -14.33
C ALA A 162 -7.10 2.81 -15.12
N SER A 163 -6.72 1.53 -15.08
CA SER A 163 -7.44 0.44 -15.78
C SER A 163 -8.72 0.01 -15.07
N TYR A 164 -8.83 0.31 -13.77
CA TYR A 164 -10.02 -0.01 -12.97
C TYR A 164 -11.17 0.97 -13.22
N ASN A 165 -12.38 0.49 -13.01
CA ASN A 165 -13.56 1.35 -13.05
C ASN A 165 -13.61 2.29 -11.84
N GLU A 166 -14.48 3.30 -11.90
CA GLU A 166 -14.55 4.34 -10.86
C GLU A 166 -14.83 3.76 -9.46
N TYR A 167 -15.73 2.78 -9.35
CA TYR A 167 -16.05 2.13 -8.07
C TYR A 167 -14.83 1.43 -7.46
N GLU A 168 -14.08 0.69 -8.28
CA GLU A 168 -12.84 0.00 -7.88
C GLU A 168 -11.75 1.00 -7.47
N GLN A 169 -11.62 2.11 -8.19
CA GLN A 169 -10.67 3.18 -7.85
C GLN A 169 -10.96 3.78 -6.47
N TYR A 170 -12.22 4.11 -6.18
CA TYR A 170 -12.61 4.62 -4.86
C TYR A 170 -12.47 3.58 -3.75
N THR A 171 -12.74 2.31 -4.07
CA THR A 171 -12.51 1.19 -3.14
C THR A 171 -11.02 1.05 -2.80
N LEU A 172 -10.13 1.16 -3.79
CA LEU A 172 -8.68 1.16 -3.58
C LEU A 172 -8.23 2.35 -2.71
N ILE A 173 -8.80 3.54 -2.90
CA ILE A 173 -8.49 4.70 -2.04
C ILE A 173 -8.98 4.50 -0.60
N LYS A 174 -10.18 3.92 -0.41
CA LYS A 174 -10.67 3.55 0.92
C LYS A 174 -9.74 2.54 1.59
N ASN A 175 -9.36 1.49 0.86
CA ASN A 175 -8.48 0.44 1.38
C ASN A 175 -7.06 0.97 1.66
N ALA A 176 -6.54 1.89 0.85
CA ALA A 176 -5.32 2.64 1.13
C ALA A 176 -5.40 3.37 2.48
N CYS A 177 -6.49 4.09 2.73
CA CYS A 177 -6.72 4.78 4.00
C CYS A 177 -6.76 3.81 5.19
N LEU A 178 -7.43 2.67 5.03
CA LEU A 178 -7.50 1.61 6.06
C LEU A 178 -6.14 0.96 6.32
N SER A 179 -5.34 0.70 5.29
CA SER A 179 -4.01 0.11 5.43
C SER A 179 -3.05 1.01 6.22
N ILE A 180 -3.20 2.33 6.17
CA ILE A 180 -2.43 3.25 7.03
C ILE A 180 -2.77 3.04 8.50
N ILE A 181 -4.04 2.81 8.84
CA ILE A 181 -4.44 2.51 10.23
C ILE A 181 -3.76 1.20 10.67
N VAL A 182 -3.77 0.17 9.82
CA VAL A 182 -3.12 -1.12 10.09
C VAL A 182 -1.60 -0.97 10.27
N ASP A 183 -0.93 -0.21 9.40
CA ASP A 183 0.51 0.07 9.50
C ASP A 183 0.86 0.72 10.85
N ARG A 184 0.11 1.76 11.24
CA ARG A 184 0.32 2.46 12.51
C ARG A 184 -0.02 1.62 13.73
N MET A 185 -0.95 0.70 13.59
CA MET A 185 -1.26 -0.28 14.61
C MET A 185 -0.07 -1.21 14.90
N LEU A 186 0.84 -1.42 13.95
CA LEU A 186 1.96 -2.35 14.04
C LEU A 186 3.30 -1.67 14.37
N ALA A 187 3.40 -0.35 14.21
CA ALA A 187 4.64 0.43 14.39
C ALA A 187 5.08 0.65 15.86
N GLU A 188 4.58 -0.13 16.83
CA GLU A 188 4.87 -0.01 18.27
C GLU A 188 5.83 -1.07 18.83
#